data_AF-A0A151MM67-F1
#
_entry.id   AF-A0A151MM67-F1
#
_cell.length_a   1.000
_cell.length_b   1.000
_cell.length_c   1.000
_cell.angle_alpha   90.00
_cell.angle_beta   90.00
_cell.angle_gamma   90.00
#
_symmetry.space_group_name_H-M   'P 1'
#
loop_
_entity.id
_entity.type
_entity.pdbx_description
1 polymer ?
#
loop_
_entity_poly.entity_id
_entity_poly.type
_entity_poly.pdbx_seq_one_letter_code
_entity_poly.pdbx_strand_id
1 'polypeptide(L)'
;MSYLPTMEFSRPKRFWPAIDNHLRRAAYERGVSVQLLVSCWSHSKPPMFPFLKSLEALQDNRTRYSVEVRIFKVPANETQAQIPYARVNHNKYMVTEKVAYIGTSNWSGDYFVQTAGSALVLDETGAGATVRAQLQAIFQRDWDSPYSTDLGSLARWESLCQTH
;
A
#
# COMPACT_ATOMS: atom_id res chain seq x y z
N MET A 1 2.30 0.93 -5.23
CA MET A 1 2.74 -0.40 -4.74
C MET A 1 1.62 -1.42 -4.90
N SER A 2 1.93 -2.68 -5.21
CA SER A 2 0.98 -3.80 -5.08
C SER A 2 1.07 -4.42 -3.68
N TYR A 3 -0.09 -4.72 -3.07
CA TYR A 3 -0.20 -5.45 -1.81
C TYR A 3 -0.88 -6.80 -2.05
N LEU A 4 -0.14 -7.90 -1.94
CA LEU A 4 -0.66 -9.24 -2.21
C LEU A 4 0.00 -10.22 -1.23
N PRO A 5 -0.67 -10.65 -0.14
CA PRO A 5 -0.15 -11.65 0.78
C PRO A 5 -0.18 -13.07 0.17
N THR A 6 0.39 -13.20 -1.02
CA THR A 6 0.47 -14.41 -1.83
C THR A 6 1.81 -14.43 -2.56
N MET A 7 2.19 -15.60 -3.04
CA MET A 7 3.27 -15.76 -4.02
C MET A 7 2.68 -15.55 -5.43
N GLU A 8 2.85 -14.34 -5.97
CA GLU A 8 2.38 -13.87 -7.27
C GLU A 8 2.86 -14.72 -8.44
N PHE A 9 4.11 -15.21 -8.39
CA PHE A 9 4.71 -15.96 -9.50
C PHE A 9 4.67 -17.48 -9.32
N SER A 10 4.19 -17.96 -8.17
CA SER A 10 4.13 -19.40 -7.87
C SER A 10 3.06 -20.14 -8.68
N ARG A 11 3.40 -21.36 -9.12
CA ARG A 11 2.45 -22.35 -9.64
C ARG A 11 2.70 -23.70 -8.95
N PRO A 12 1.71 -24.27 -8.23
CA PRO A 12 0.37 -23.74 -7.97
C PRO A 12 0.40 -22.49 -7.09
N LYS A 13 -0.70 -21.71 -7.08
CA LYS A 13 -0.83 -20.49 -6.27
C LYS A 13 -0.59 -20.80 -4.79
N ARG A 14 0.21 -19.97 -4.11
CA ARG A 14 0.50 -20.09 -2.67
C ARG A 14 0.11 -18.83 -1.91
N PHE A 15 -0.50 -19.03 -0.75
CA PHE A 15 -0.73 -17.97 0.24
C PHE A 15 0.57 -17.70 1.01
N TRP A 16 0.89 -16.44 1.27
CA TRP A 16 2.09 -16.01 1.99
C TRP A 16 1.71 -14.88 2.95
N PRO A 17 1.40 -15.20 4.22
CA PRO A 17 0.77 -14.25 5.13
C PRO A 17 1.73 -13.27 5.80
N ALA A 18 3.05 -13.39 5.62
CA ALA A 18 4.00 -12.79 6.55
C ALA A 18 3.79 -11.27 6.72
N ILE A 19 3.70 -10.51 5.63
CA ILE A 19 3.47 -9.05 5.71
C ILE A 19 2.08 -8.70 6.28
N ASP A 20 1.03 -9.45 5.90
CA ASP A 20 -0.34 -9.26 6.41
C ASP A 20 -0.40 -9.54 7.92
N ASN A 21 0.18 -10.65 8.37
CA ASN A 21 0.31 -10.99 9.77
C ASN A 21 1.06 -9.90 10.56
N HIS A 22 2.15 -9.34 10.02
CA HIS A 22 2.89 -8.28 10.70
C HIS A 22 2.08 -7.00 10.86
N LEU A 23 1.29 -6.60 9.85
CA LEU A 23 0.40 -5.44 9.94
C LEU A 23 -0.72 -5.68 10.96
N ARG A 24 -1.40 -6.83 10.89
CA ARG A 24 -2.45 -7.21 11.84
C ARG A 24 -1.92 -7.25 13.27
N ARG A 25 -0.74 -7.85 13.46
CA ARG A 25 -0.06 -7.94 14.75
C ARG A 25 0.31 -6.57 15.30
N ALA A 26 0.74 -5.64 14.45
CA ALA A 26 1.05 -4.27 14.87
C ALA A 26 -0.20 -3.55 15.40
N ALA A 27 -1.32 -3.65 14.68
CA ALA A 27 -2.59 -3.07 15.12
C ALA A 27 -3.12 -3.73 16.39
N TYR A 28 -3.15 -5.07 16.43
CA TYR A 28 -3.73 -5.85 17.54
C TYR A 28 -2.90 -5.81 18.82
N GLU A 29 -1.62 -6.18 18.75
CA GLU A 29 -0.79 -6.35 19.95
C GLU A 29 -0.25 -5.04 20.51
N ARG A 30 -0.06 -4.04 19.64
CA ARG A 30 0.62 -2.78 19.99
C ARG A 30 -0.24 -1.54 19.81
N GLY A 31 -1.46 -1.67 19.28
CA GLY A 31 -2.33 -0.52 19.04
C GLY A 31 -1.76 0.47 18.02
N VAL A 32 -0.88 0.02 17.11
CA VAL A 32 -0.31 0.89 16.08
C VAL A 32 -1.40 1.26 15.08
N SER A 33 -1.55 2.55 14.80
CA SER A 33 -2.37 3.03 13.68
C SER A 33 -1.68 2.72 12.36
N VAL A 34 -2.37 1.96 11.51
CA VAL A 34 -1.87 1.57 10.19
C VAL A 34 -2.66 2.32 9.12
N GLN A 35 -1.97 3.08 8.28
CA GLN A 35 -2.54 3.70 7.09
C GLN A 35 -1.86 3.12 5.86
N LEU A 36 -2.64 2.52 4.96
CA LEU A 36 -2.14 1.87 3.76
C LEU A 36 -2.70 2.53 2.50
N LEU A 37 -1.81 3.15 1.71
CA LEU A 37 -2.16 3.78 0.44
C LEU A 37 -1.71 2.91 -0.73
N VAL A 38 -2.66 2.29 -1.45
CA VAL A 38 -2.36 1.29 -2.48
C VAL A 38 -2.75 1.81 -3.85
N SER A 39 -1.87 1.66 -4.85
CA SER A 39 -2.17 2.17 -6.18
C SER A 39 -3.15 1.28 -6.94
N CYS A 40 -4.09 1.92 -7.63
CA CYS A 40 -5.10 1.31 -8.49
C CYS A 40 -4.94 1.82 -9.92
N TRP A 41 -4.78 0.86 -10.84
CA TRP A 41 -4.49 1.08 -12.26
C TRP A 41 -4.88 -0.17 -13.06
N SER A 42 -4.81 -0.11 -14.38
CA SER A 42 -5.28 -1.17 -15.28
C SER A 42 -4.61 -2.54 -15.08
N HIS A 43 -3.42 -2.57 -14.48
CA HIS A 43 -2.68 -3.80 -14.18
C HIS A 43 -2.79 -4.28 -12.72
N SER A 44 -3.59 -3.61 -11.88
CA SER A 44 -3.87 -4.05 -10.51
C SER A 44 -4.50 -5.45 -10.51
N LYS A 45 -3.99 -6.34 -9.66
CA LYS A 45 -4.47 -7.72 -9.59
C LYS A 45 -5.80 -7.79 -8.82
N PRO A 46 -6.86 -8.39 -9.40
CA PRO A 46 -8.15 -8.55 -8.72
C PRO A 46 -8.08 -9.15 -7.29
N PRO A 47 -7.24 -10.17 -7.01
CA PRO A 47 -7.15 -10.75 -5.66
C PRO A 47 -6.62 -9.80 -4.56
N MET A 48 -5.99 -8.67 -4.92
CA MET A 48 -5.47 -7.70 -3.94
C MET A 48 -6.58 -7.14 -3.04
N PHE A 49 -7.74 -6.82 -3.62
CA PHE A 49 -8.77 -6.04 -2.93
C PHE A 49 -9.49 -6.83 -1.84
N PRO A 50 -9.84 -8.12 -2.00
CA PRO A 50 -10.33 -8.92 -0.88
C PRO A 50 -9.37 -8.96 0.32
N PHE A 51 -8.05 -9.04 0.09
CA PHE A 51 -7.07 -9.00 1.17
C PHE A 51 -7.02 -7.63 1.85
N LEU A 52 -7.04 -6.55 1.08
CA LEU A 52 -7.10 -5.19 1.62
C LEU A 52 -8.36 -4.96 2.45
N LYS A 53 -9.54 -5.39 1.96
CA LYS A 53 -10.80 -5.31 2.72
C LYS A 53 -10.75 -6.13 4.01
N SER A 54 -10.13 -7.32 3.96
CA SER A 54 -9.93 -8.16 5.14
C SER A 54 -9.02 -7.50 6.18
N LEU A 55 -8.02 -6.72 5.74
CA LEU A 55 -7.16 -5.96 6.64
C LEU A 55 -7.88 -4.75 7.23
N GLU A 56 -8.57 -3.97 6.39
CA GLU A 56 -9.38 -2.80 6.77
C GLU A 56 -10.52 -3.16 7.74
N ALA A 57 -11.04 -4.39 7.68
CA ALA A 57 -12.06 -4.86 8.62
C ALA A 57 -11.62 -4.85 10.09
N LEU A 58 -10.32 -4.67 10.37
CA LEU A 58 -9.83 -4.42 11.73
C LEU A 58 -10.17 -3.02 12.26
N GLN A 59 -10.46 -2.04 11.39
CA GLN A 59 -10.91 -0.71 11.80
C GLN A 59 -12.23 -0.81 12.56
N ASP A 60 -12.18 -0.63 13.88
CA ASP A 60 -13.36 -0.67 14.72
C ASP A 60 -13.21 0.24 15.94
N ASN A 61 -14.14 1.17 16.08
CA ASN A 61 -14.18 2.11 17.20
C ASN A 61 -14.42 1.41 18.55
N ARG A 62 -15.01 0.20 18.56
CA ARG A 62 -15.24 -0.56 19.79
C ARG A 62 -13.98 -1.25 20.30
N THR A 63 -13.12 -1.72 19.40
CA THR A 63 -11.82 -2.34 19.74
C THR A 63 -10.68 -1.33 19.87
N ARG A 64 -10.88 -0.09 19.36
CA ARG A 64 -9.87 0.96 19.22
C ARG A 64 -8.73 0.60 18.26
N TYR A 65 -8.91 -0.41 17.42
CA TYR A 65 -7.96 -0.72 16.35
C TYR A 65 -8.10 0.31 15.23
N SER A 66 -6.96 0.76 14.70
CA SER A 66 -6.88 1.77 13.67
C SER A 66 -6.15 1.22 12.45
N VAL A 67 -6.90 0.83 11.41
CA VAL A 67 -6.39 0.27 10.16
C VAL A 67 -7.17 0.84 8.99
N GLU A 68 -6.62 1.87 8.35
CA GLU A 68 -7.26 2.54 7.22
C GLU A 68 -6.60 2.11 5.91
N VAL A 69 -7.42 1.81 4.90
CA VAL A 69 -6.92 1.51 3.56
C VAL A 69 -7.53 2.47 2.55
N ARG A 70 -6.66 3.17 1.82
CA ARG A 70 -7.07 4.00 0.70
C ARG A 70 -6.47 3.51 -0.60
N ILE A 71 -7.23 3.72 -1.67
CA ILE A 71 -6.83 3.44 -3.03
C ILE A 71 -6.40 4.74 -3.70
N PHE A 72 -5.22 4.75 -4.31
CA PHE A 72 -4.66 5.89 -5.02
C PHE A 72 -4.68 5.68 -6.53
N LYS A 73 -5.38 6.57 -7.24
CA LYS A 73 -5.50 6.53 -8.70
C LYS A 73 -4.90 7.77 -9.33
N VAL A 74 -3.87 7.58 -10.15
CA VAL A 74 -3.29 8.68 -10.93
C VAL A 74 -4.33 9.12 -11.98
N PRO A 75 -4.78 10.39 -12.00
CA PRO A 75 -5.73 10.86 -13.00
C PRO A 75 -5.11 10.72 -14.40
N ALA A 76 -5.93 10.58 -15.44
CA ALA A 76 -5.46 10.57 -16.82
C ALA A 76 -6.52 11.17 -17.73
N ASN A 77 -6.10 11.96 -18.73
CA ASN A 77 -6.96 12.26 -19.88
C ASN A 77 -6.87 11.12 -20.91
N GLU A 78 -7.73 11.16 -21.93
CA GLU A 78 -7.83 10.10 -22.95
C GLU A 78 -6.47 9.80 -23.61
N THR A 79 -5.71 10.84 -24.00
CA THR A 79 -4.38 10.68 -24.61
C THR A 79 -3.37 10.05 -23.64
N GLN A 80 -3.38 10.46 -22.37
CA GLN A 80 -2.47 9.92 -21.34
C GLN A 80 -2.81 8.47 -20.98
N ALA A 81 -4.09 8.09 -21.04
CA ALA A 81 -4.53 6.72 -20.81
C ALA A 81 -4.02 5.74 -21.88
N GLN A 82 -3.76 6.22 -23.10
CA GLN A 82 -3.19 5.41 -24.18
C GLN A 82 -1.70 5.07 -23.96
N ILE A 83 -1.01 5.71 -23.00
CA ILE A 83 0.41 5.44 -22.74
C ILE A 83 0.53 4.25 -21.77
N PRO A 84 1.02 3.08 -22.24
CA PRO A 84 1.09 1.89 -21.40
C PRO A 84 1.97 2.13 -20.17
N TYR A 85 1.52 1.64 -19.01
CA TYR A 85 2.25 1.65 -17.75
C TYR A 85 2.62 3.03 -17.16
N ALA A 86 2.12 4.12 -17.72
CA ALA A 86 2.53 5.47 -17.29
C ALA A 86 1.71 6.05 -16.11
N ARG A 87 0.50 5.53 -15.86
CA ARG A 87 -0.46 6.12 -14.89
C ARG A 87 -0.55 5.26 -13.63
N VAL A 88 0.53 5.23 -12.86
CA VAL A 88 0.61 4.43 -11.62
C VAL A 88 1.45 5.14 -10.55
N ASN A 89 1.00 5.06 -9.30
CA ASN A 89 1.85 5.40 -8.16
C ASN A 89 2.66 4.14 -7.78
N HIS A 90 3.92 4.11 -8.23
CA HIS A 90 4.79 2.95 -8.06
C HIS A 90 5.78 3.07 -6.89
N ASN A 91 5.51 4.00 -5.97
CA ASN A 91 6.29 4.20 -4.76
C ASN A 91 6.25 2.95 -3.88
N LYS A 92 7.37 2.67 -3.20
CA LYS A 92 7.55 1.53 -2.30
C LYS A 92 8.28 1.98 -1.06
N TYR A 93 7.52 2.49 -0.10
CA TYR A 93 8.08 2.98 1.13
C TYR A 93 7.14 2.71 2.30
N MET A 94 7.70 2.79 3.50
CA MET A 94 6.98 2.81 4.75
C MET A 94 7.62 3.86 5.64
N VAL A 95 6.80 4.58 6.40
CA VAL A 95 7.26 5.54 7.39
C VAL A 95 6.60 5.23 8.73
N THR A 96 7.41 5.24 9.78
CA THR A 96 6.98 5.16 11.19
C THR A 96 7.40 6.45 11.88
N GLU A 97 7.17 6.61 13.17
CA GLU A 97 7.60 7.77 13.97
C GLU A 97 9.13 7.95 13.99
N LYS A 98 9.89 6.87 13.77
CA LYS A 98 11.35 6.86 13.91
C LYS A 98 12.09 6.49 12.62
N VAL A 99 11.51 5.55 11.86
CA VAL A 99 12.17 4.91 10.73
C VAL A 99 11.46 5.24 9.42
N ALA A 100 12.25 5.52 8.38
CA ALA A 100 11.82 5.52 6.99
C ALA A 100 12.46 4.33 6.25
N TYR A 101 11.63 3.61 5.50
CA TYR A 101 12.03 2.53 4.60
C TYR A 101 11.69 2.95 3.18
N ILE A 102 12.66 2.89 2.26
CA ILE A 102 12.43 3.08 0.82
C ILE A 102 13.04 1.87 0.11
N GLY A 103 12.26 1.17 -0.72
CA GLY A 103 12.70 -0.06 -1.36
C GLY A 103 12.30 -0.18 -2.82
N THR A 104 12.72 -1.28 -3.42
CA THR A 104 12.43 -1.65 -4.81
C THR A 104 11.36 -2.74 -4.94
N SER A 105 11.08 -3.44 -3.85
CA SER A 105 10.14 -4.56 -3.77
C SER A 105 8.68 -4.13 -3.58
N ASN A 106 7.76 -4.77 -4.32
CA ASN A 106 6.34 -4.74 -3.97
C ASN A 106 6.08 -5.55 -2.70
N TRP A 107 4.90 -5.38 -2.09
CA TRP A 107 4.51 -6.15 -0.90
C TRP A 107 3.77 -7.43 -1.31
N SER A 108 4.50 -8.31 -2.00
CA SER A 108 4.07 -9.67 -2.32
C SER A 108 5.20 -10.68 -2.08
N GLY A 109 4.85 -11.94 -1.79
CA GLY A 109 5.78 -12.90 -1.18
C GLY A 109 7.06 -13.14 -1.99
N ASP A 110 6.96 -13.28 -3.31
CA ASP A 110 8.14 -13.48 -4.17
C ASP A 110 9.13 -12.31 -4.07
N TYR A 111 8.63 -11.08 -3.87
CA TYR A 111 9.49 -9.90 -3.74
C TYR A 111 10.29 -9.84 -2.44
N PHE A 112 9.93 -10.66 -1.45
CA PHE A 112 10.68 -10.83 -0.21
C PHE A 112 11.62 -12.03 -0.25
N VAL A 113 11.25 -13.11 -0.94
CA VAL A 113 11.95 -14.41 -0.80
C VAL A 113 12.62 -14.92 -2.08
N GLN A 114 12.29 -14.36 -3.24
CA GLN A 114 12.71 -14.90 -4.55
C GLN A 114 13.25 -13.86 -5.53
N THR A 115 13.07 -12.56 -5.26
CA THR A 115 13.67 -11.50 -6.09
C THR A 115 14.81 -10.81 -5.38
N ALA A 116 15.84 -10.43 -6.13
CA ALA A 116 16.82 -9.47 -5.64
C ALA A 116 16.19 -8.06 -5.59
N GLY A 117 16.28 -7.42 -4.44
CA GLY A 117 15.84 -6.06 -4.22
C GLY A 117 16.81 -5.32 -3.31
N SER A 118 16.84 -4.01 -3.43
CA SER A 118 17.55 -3.12 -2.50
C SER A 118 16.55 -2.26 -1.73
N ALA A 119 16.97 -1.86 -0.52
CA ALA A 119 16.26 -0.92 0.33
C ALA A 119 17.22 -0.04 1.12
N LEU A 120 16.78 1.19 1.37
CA LEU A 120 17.40 2.12 2.30
C LEU A 120 16.52 2.21 3.55
N VAL A 121 17.13 2.00 4.72
CA VAL A 121 16.47 2.13 6.03
C VAL A 121 17.18 3.23 6.80
N LEU A 122 16.42 4.25 7.18
CA LEU A 122 16.91 5.42 7.89
C LEU A 122 16.21 5.50 9.24
N ASP A 123 16.98 5.46 10.33
CA ASP A 123 16.51 5.73 11.69
C ASP A 123 16.88 7.17 12.03
N GLU A 124 15.91 8.08 11.92
CA GLU A 124 16.10 9.53 12.05
C GLU A 124 15.10 10.09 13.06
N THR A 125 15.46 10.06 14.34
CA THR A 125 14.62 10.56 15.46
C THR A 125 14.85 12.04 15.80
N GLY A 126 15.65 12.76 15.01
CA GLY A 126 16.04 14.15 15.26
C GLY A 126 15.04 15.19 14.77
N ALA A 127 15.09 16.40 15.34
CA ALA A 127 14.33 17.55 14.87
C ALA A 127 14.96 18.15 13.60
N GLY A 128 14.15 18.46 12.58
CA GLY A 128 14.60 19.11 11.34
C GLY A 128 14.00 18.50 10.06
N ALA A 129 14.53 18.90 8.90
CA ALA A 129 14.10 18.42 7.59
C ALA A 129 14.68 17.03 7.24
N THR A 130 14.41 16.03 8.07
CA THR A 130 14.89 14.65 7.88
C THR A 130 14.25 14.00 6.66
N VAL A 131 14.91 13.00 6.06
CA VAL A 131 14.31 12.23 4.95
C VAL A 131 13.02 11.55 5.43
N ARG A 132 13.03 11.06 6.68
CA ARG A 132 11.84 10.50 7.32
C ARG A 132 10.67 11.49 7.39
N ALA A 133 10.90 12.75 7.78
CA ALA A 133 9.87 13.78 7.82
C ALA A 133 9.36 14.14 6.42
N GLN A 134 10.25 14.26 5.43
CA GLN A 134 9.88 14.52 4.05
C GLN A 134 9.03 13.39 3.46
N LEU A 135 9.38 12.14 3.75
CA LEU A 135 8.64 10.97 3.29
C LEU A 135 7.24 10.89 3.91
N GLN A 136 7.10 11.23 5.20
CA GLN A 136 5.79 11.39 5.84
C GLN A 136 4.97 12.48 5.15
N ALA A 137 5.56 13.63 4.84
CA ALA A 137 4.86 14.72 4.17
C ALA A 137 4.36 14.31 2.76
N ILE A 138 5.16 13.52 2.02
CA ILE A 138 4.75 12.94 0.73
C ILE A 138 3.57 11.99 0.92
N PHE A 139 3.62 11.12 1.94
CA PHE A 139 2.50 10.21 2.25
C PHE A 139 1.22 10.98 2.54
N GLN A 140 1.28 11.98 3.42
CA GLN A 140 0.12 12.78 3.81
C GLN A 140 -0.45 13.56 2.62
N ARG A 141 0.42 14.18 1.81
CA ARG A 141 0.01 14.84 0.56
C ARG A 141 -0.81 13.91 -0.34
N ASP A 142 -0.32 12.68 -0.56
CA ASP A 142 -1.00 11.72 -1.43
C ASP A 142 -2.27 11.17 -0.76
N TRP A 143 -2.23 10.91 0.55
CA TRP A 143 -3.32 10.39 1.36
C TRP A 143 -4.54 11.33 1.37
N ASP A 144 -4.29 12.63 1.54
CA ASP A 144 -5.30 13.70 1.62
C ASP A 144 -5.67 14.29 0.25
N SER A 145 -5.06 13.78 -0.84
CA SER A 145 -5.35 14.24 -2.18
C SER A 145 -6.71 13.77 -2.69
N PRO A 146 -7.32 14.46 -3.68
CA PRO A 146 -8.53 13.99 -4.36
C PRO A 146 -8.31 12.70 -5.20
N TYR A 147 -7.08 12.21 -5.29
CA TYR A 147 -6.71 10.99 -6.00
C TYR A 147 -6.73 9.75 -5.09
N SER A 148 -6.96 9.97 -3.80
CA SER A 148 -7.06 8.95 -2.78
C SER A 148 -8.52 8.73 -2.41
N THR A 149 -8.96 7.48 -2.39
CA THR A 149 -10.33 7.11 -2.07
C THR A 149 -10.36 6.00 -1.04
N ASP A 150 -11.19 6.16 -0.01
CA ASP A 150 -11.44 5.15 1.01
C ASP A 150 -11.93 3.83 0.40
N LEU A 151 -11.29 2.71 0.75
CA LEU A 151 -11.62 1.41 0.18
C LEU A 151 -13.02 0.93 0.59
N GLY A 152 -13.44 1.23 1.83
CA GLY A 152 -14.77 0.96 2.35
C GLY A 152 -15.88 1.66 1.57
N SER A 153 -15.60 2.84 0.99
CA SER A 153 -16.55 3.56 0.13
C SER A 153 -16.72 2.94 -1.27
N LEU A 154 -15.86 2.00 -1.68
CA LEU A 154 -15.85 1.45 -3.04
C LEU A 154 -16.81 0.26 -3.19
N ALA A 155 -17.96 0.51 -3.84
CA ALA A 155 -18.93 -0.53 -4.19
C ALA A 155 -18.35 -1.60 -5.15
N ARG A 156 -17.57 -1.17 -6.16
CA ARG A 156 -16.87 -2.04 -7.12
C ARG A 156 -15.50 -1.45 -7.46
N TRP A 157 -14.45 -1.97 -6.83
CA TRP A 157 -13.07 -1.56 -7.09
C TRP A 157 -12.59 -1.96 -8.49
N GLU A 158 -13.14 -3.04 -9.06
CA GLU A 158 -12.80 -3.55 -10.39
C GLU A 158 -13.02 -2.48 -11.47
N SER A 159 -14.16 -1.79 -11.42
CA SER A 159 -14.47 -0.70 -12.35
C SER A 159 -13.60 0.54 -12.13
N LEU A 160 -13.07 0.77 -10.93
CA LEU A 160 -12.26 1.97 -10.65
C LEU A 160 -10.85 1.86 -11.20
N CYS A 161 -10.27 0.66 -11.22
CA CYS A 161 -8.92 0.44 -11.71
C CYS A 161 -8.87 0.21 -13.23
N GLN A 162 -9.99 -0.15 -13.84
CA GLN A 162 -10.09 -0.55 -15.25
C GLN A 162 -10.62 0.54 -16.20
N THR A 163 -10.92 1.76 -15.75
CA THR A 163 -11.27 2.84 -16.70
C THR A 163 -10.03 3.27 -17.47
N HIS A 164 -9.72 2.57 -18.55
CA HIS A 164 -9.70 3.02 -19.94
C HIS A 164 -9.17 1.89 -20.82
#